data_AF-A0A9X8HDX1-F1
#
_entry.id   AF-A0A9X8HDX1-F1
#
_cell.length_a   1.000
_cell.length_b   1.000
_cell.length_c   1.000
_cell.angle_alpha   90.00
_cell.angle_beta   90.00
_cell.angle_gamma   90.00
#
_symmetry.space_group_name_H-M   'P 1'
#
loop_
_entity.id
_entity.type
_entity.pdbx_description
1 polymer ?
#
loop_
_entity_poly.entity_id
_entity_poly.type
_entity_poly.pdbx_seq_one_letter_code
_entity_poly.pdbx_strand_id
1 'polypeptide(L)'
;MEHTLVPKQETTASDFLKLYPQYDGRNVIVAIFDTGVDPGAPGLQWTPDGRPKIIDVVDATVCHPFRLPVMLTRLHMHRAQISIGDVDMTTVLKAKDGKLKISPKTTWTLNPDWNAVNDSFRVGYKRGYEFYPQPLVARLKEAHKAEWVKSQRPFINATQRALAEWTRSHDPKTLCLADIDARNELLARLAVLEDSVKTFDDPGPVYDCVAFFDGSYWRAAVDATGTGDFSTANAMANFCVAQEFAKLSDESQLNYALNVYDNGDVLSIVCDAGSHGTHVAGIVAAYHAEDPVNNGVAPGAQIVSVKIGDSRLGATETGVGICRGILAVLQHKCDVVNMSFGEHAARPNYGRPIEMIQELVEKHGVMFVASVGNDGPALGSIKSPGG
;
A
#
# COMPACT_ATOMS: atom_id res chain seq x y z
N MET A 1 22.85 -12.36 -28.80
CA MET A 1 21.43 -12.12 -28.60
C MET A 1 21.32 -11.25 -27.37
N GLU A 2 20.89 -10.00 -27.51
CA GLU A 2 20.47 -9.22 -26.35
C GLU A 2 19.26 -9.94 -25.75
N HIS A 3 19.43 -10.54 -24.56
CA HIS A 3 18.33 -11.11 -23.82
C HIS A 3 17.45 -9.97 -23.34
N THR A 4 16.31 -9.79 -24.00
CA THR A 4 15.27 -8.87 -23.55
C THR A 4 14.53 -9.50 -22.38
N LEU A 5 14.28 -8.73 -21.32
CA LEU A 5 13.59 -9.23 -20.11
C LEU A 5 12.13 -9.62 -20.40
N VAL A 6 11.51 -8.97 -21.38
CA VAL A 6 10.17 -9.26 -21.89
C VAL A 6 10.30 -10.05 -23.20
N PRO A 7 9.62 -11.22 -23.36
CA PRO A 7 9.77 -12.10 -24.53
C PRO A 7 9.08 -11.55 -25.79
N LYS A 8 9.43 -10.33 -26.19
CA LYS A 8 8.80 -9.61 -27.32
C LYS A 8 9.20 -10.18 -28.68
N GLN A 9 10.33 -10.89 -28.75
CA GLN A 9 10.80 -11.55 -29.97
C GLN A 9 10.06 -12.89 -30.16
N GLU A 10 9.99 -13.70 -29.11
CA GLU A 10 9.35 -15.02 -29.11
C GLU A 10 7.84 -14.92 -29.32
N THR A 11 7.21 -13.88 -28.75
CA THR A 11 5.78 -13.59 -28.95
C THR A 11 5.50 -12.82 -30.25
N THR A 12 6.54 -12.46 -31.03
CA THR A 12 6.46 -11.64 -32.25
C THR A 12 5.87 -10.23 -32.06
N ALA A 13 5.67 -9.78 -30.81
CA ALA A 13 5.12 -8.46 -30.49
C ALA A 13 5.97 -7.32 -31.08
N SER A 14 7.30 -7.44 -31.02
CA SER A 14 8.21 -6.46 -31.62
C SER A 14 8.03 -6.35 -33.14
N ASP A 15 7.83 -7.47 -33.83
CA ASP A 15 7.67 -7.48 -35.28
C ASP A 15 6.30 -6.96 -35.69
N PHE A 16 5.26 -7.24 -34.89
CA PHE A 16 3.94 -6.65 -35.05
C PHE A 16 3.98 -5.12 -34.97
N LEU A 17 4.68 -4.55 -33.97
CA LEU A 17 4.83 -3.09 -33.83
C LEU A 17 5.66 -2.46 -34.95
N LYS A 18 6.65 -3.17 -35.51
CA LYS A 18 7.39 -2.68 -36.69
C LYS A 18 6.48 -2.56 -37.91
N LEU A 19 5.57 -3.53 -38.11
CA LEU A 19 4.61 -3.53 -39.21
C LEU A 19 3.49 -2.51 -39.00
N TYR A 20 3.05 -2.35 -37.74
CA TYR A 20 1.95 -1.47 -37.36
C TYR A 20 2.36 -0.54 -36.21
N PRO A 21 3.17 0.51 -36.47
CA PRO A 21 3.72 1.37 -35.41
C PRO A 21 2.68 2.11 -34.55
N GLN A 22 1.45 2.24 -35.04
CA GLN A 22 0.35 2.90 -34.32
C GLN A 22 -0.46 1.92 -33.45
N TYR A 23 -0.13 0.63 -33.45
CA TYR A 23 -0.84 -0.44 -32.75
C TYR A 23 -0.09 -0.83 -31.47
N ASP A 24 0.40 0.19 -30.76
CA ASP A 24 1.17 0.12 -29.52
C ASP A 24 0.31 -0.09 -28.26
N GLY A 25 -1.00 -0.28 -28.42
CA GLY A 25 -1.96 -0.38 -27.33
C GLY A 25 -2.61 0.94 -26.95
N ARG A 26 -2.38 2.04 -27.69
CA ARG A 26 -3.11 3.29 -27.48
C ARG A 26 -4.63 3.06 -27.45
N ASN A 27 -5.29 3.77 -26.54
CA ASN A 27 -6.74 3.69 -26.31
C ASN A 27 -7.22 2.32 -25.79
N VAL A 28 -6.30 1.46 -25.35
CA VAL A 28 -6.61 0.25 -24.60
C VAL A 28 -6.32 0.51 -23.13
N ILE A 29 -7.25 0.12 -22.27
CA ILE A 29 -7.10 0.17 -20.81
C ILE A 29 -6.99 -1.26 -20.30
N VAL A 30 -5.90 -1.55 -19.59
CA VAL A 30 -5.64 -2.85 -18.97
C VAL A 30 -5.81 -2.74 -17.46
N ALA A 31 -6.67 -3.57 -16.87
CA ALA A 31 -6.73 -3.72 -15.42
C ALA A 31 -5.73 -4.78 -14.95
N ILE A 32 -4.90 -4.44 -13.97
CA ILE A 32 -3.90 -5.33 -13.39
C ILE A 32 -4.42 -5.79 -12.03
N PHE A 33 -4.87 -7.04 -11.95
CA PHE A 33 -5.38 -7.67 -10.74
C PHE A 33 -4.21 -8.37 -10.04
N ASP A 34 -3.64 -7.69 -9.04
CA ASP A 34 -2.39 -8.13 -8.42
C ASP A 34 -2.20 -7.61 -6.98
N THR A 35 -0.97 -7.53 -6.48
CA THR A 35 -0.57 -6.95 -5.19
C THR A 35 -0.69 -5.42 -5.16
N GLY A 36 -1.11 -4.79 -6.26
CA GLY A 36 -1.02 -3.35 -6.47
C GLY A 36 0.19 -2.96 -7.30
N VAL A 37 0.15 -1.76 -7.89
CA VAL A 37 1.19 -1.22 -8.77
C VAL A 37 1.69 0.07 -8.16
N ASP A 38 3.01 0.21 -8.06
CA ASP A 38 3.67 1.44 -7.61
C ASP A 38 3.56 2.52 -8.71
N PRO A 39 2.84 3.63 -8.47
CA PRO A 39 2.73 4.72 -9.45
C PRO A 39 4.05 5.47 -9.68
N GLY A 40 4.99 5.39 -8.75
CA GLY A 40 6.33 5.98 -8.87
C GLY A 40 7.33 5.12 -9.62
N ALA A 41 6.98 3.90 -10.03
CA ALA A 41 7.91 2.97 -10.67
C ALA A 41 8.31 3.45 -12.08
N PRO A 42 9.62 3.56 -12.40
CA PRO A 42 10.07 4.06 -13.69
C PRO A 42 9.45 3.32 -14.87
N GLY A 43 8.99 4.08 -15.86
CA GLY A 43 8.33 3.55 -17.06
C GLY A 43 6.81 3.39 -16.90
N LEU A 44 6.26 3.63 -15.71
CA LEU A 44 4.83 3.62 -15.43
C LEU A 44 4.21 5.01 -15.22
N GLN A 45 4.88 6.07 -15.69
CA GLN A 45 4.41 7.45 -15.54
C GLN A 45 3.55 7.88 -16.74
N TRP A 46 4.08 7.68 -17.94
CA TRP A 46 3.51 8.25 -19.17
C TRP A 46 3.41 7.21 -20.27
N THR A 47 2.45 7.38 -21.15
CA THR A 47 2.38 6.70 -22.45
C THR A 47 3.21 7.47 -23.50
N PRO A 48 3.54 6.85 -24.65
CA PRO A 48 4.19 7.52 -25.78
C PRO A 48 3.46 8.76 -26.30
N ASP A 49 2.14 8.84 -26.12
CA ASP A 49 1.31 9.99 -26.50
C ASP A 49 1.12 11.03 -25.38
N GLY A 50 1.86 10.90 -24.26
CA GLY A 50 1.89 11.88 -23.18
C GLY A 50 0.73 11.80 -22.19
N ARG A 51 -0.11 10.77 -22.27
CA ARG A 51 -1.16 10.50 -21.29
C ARG A 51 -0.58 9.84 -20.03
N PRO A 52 -1.22 10.01 -18.87
CA PRO A 52 -0.86 9.25 -17.68
C PRO A 52 -0.99 7.75 -17.94
N LYS A 53 0.07 7.00 -17.60
CA LYS A 53 0.10 5.54 -17.80
C LYS A 53 -0.87 4.85 -16.86
N ILE A 54 -0.82 5.15 -15.56
CA ILE A 54 -1.74 4.62 -14.56
C ILE A 54 -2.85 5.66 -14.39
N ILE A 55 -4.08 5.27 -14.70
CA ILE A 55 -5.25 6.16 -14.60
C ILE A 55 -6.04 5.99 -13.31
N ASP A 56 -5.92 4.84 -12.65
CA ASP A 56 -6.45 4.66 -11.31
C ASP A 56 -5.68 3.59 -10.53
N VAL A 57 -5.71 3.69 -9.21
CA VAL A 57 -5.19 2.69 -8.27
C VAL A 57 -6.24 2.40 -7.22
N VAL A 58 -6.68 1.15 -7.15
CA VAL A 58 -7.81 0.72 -6.33
C VAL A 58 -7.37 -0.39 -5.39
N ASP A 59 -7.56 -0.21 -4.09
CA ASP A 59 -7.49 -1.31 -3.12
C ASP A 59 -8.85 -2.02 -3.05
N ALA A 60 -8.90 -3.22 -3.62
CA ALA A 60 -10.11 -4.03 -3.67
C ALA A 60 -10.23 -5.00 -2.49
N THR A 61 -9.24 -5.09 -1.59
CA THR A 61 -9.07 -6.20 -0.64
C THR A 61 -10.20 -6.35 0.38
N VAL A 62 -11.02 -5.32 0.66
CA VAL A 62 -12.22 -5.45 1.52
C VAL A 62 -13.40 -4.53 1.13
N CYS A 63 -14.49 -4.63 1.89
CA CYS A 63 -15.78 -4.00 1.62
C CYS A 63 -15.99 -2.61 2.27
N HIS A 64 -15.97 -1.58 1.43
CA HIS A 64 -16.79 -0.37 1.62
C HIS A 64 -18.06 -0.49 0.76
N PRO A 65 -19.22 0.06 1.16
CA PRO A 65 -20.42 0.09 0.33
C PRO A 65 -20.14 0.86 -0.97
N PHE A 66 -19.74 0.15 -2.01
CA PHE A 66 -19.50 0.73 -3.33
C PHE A 66 -20.86 1.12 -3.93
N ARG A 67 -21.22 2.41 -3.89
CA ARG A 67 -22.42 2.90 -4.55
C ARG A 67 -22.20 2.92 -6.07
N LEU A 68 -22.54 1.82 -6.72
CA LEU A 68 -22.79 1.82 -8.17
C LEU A 68 -24.04 2.66 -8.47
N PRO A 69 -24.10 3.38 -9.60
CA PRO A 69 -25.37 3.84 -10.15
C PRO A 69 -26.22 2.61 -10.49
N VAL A 70 -27.30 2.45 -9.71
CA VAL A 70 -28.50 1.63 -9.88
C VAL A 70 -28.53 0.71 -11.12
N MET A 71 -27.88 -0.46 -11.05
CA MET A 71 -28.30 -1.63 -11.84
C MET A 71 -27.83 -3.01 -11.32
N LEU A 72 -27.06 -3.09 -10.22
CA LEU A 72 -26.48 -4.36 -9.72
C LEU A 72 -26.67 -4.59 -8.20
N THR A 73 -27.67 -3.95 -7.57
CA THR A 73 -27.85 -4.01 -6.11
C THR A 73 -28.69 -5.20 -5.64
N ARG A 74 -28.04 -6.35 -5.42
CA ARG A 74 -28.51 -7.40 -4.49
C ARG A 74 -27.44 -7.84 -3.48
N LEU A 75 -26.55 -6.94 -3.09
CA LEU A 75 -25.61 -7.17 -1.97
C LEU A 75 -26.04 -6.34 -0.76
N HIS A 76 -26.82 -6.95 0.14
CA HIS A 76 -26.97 -6.43 1.51
C HIS A 76 -25.76 -6.88 2.32
N MET A 77 -24.73 -6.04 2.45
CA MET A 77 -23.62 -6.28 3.38
C MET A 77 -23.88 -5.54 4.70
N HIS A 78 -23.90 -6.29 5.81
CA HIS A 78 -23.93 -5.76 7.17
C HIS A 78 -22.53 -5.31 7.60
N ARG A 79 -22.40 -4.05 8.03
CA ARG A 79 -21.21 -3.35 8.59
C ARG A 79 -19.92 -3.47 7.74
N ALA A 80 -19.51 -2.33 7.17
CA ALA A 80 -18.25 -2.16 6.44
C ALA A 80 -17.06 -2.66 7.28
N GLN A 81 -16.24 -3.53 6.70
CA GLN A 81 -14.91 -3.82 7.21
C GLN A 81 -13.95 -2.85 6.52
N ILE A 82 -13.22 -2.08 7.33
CA ILE A 82 -12.20 -1.11 6.92
C ILE A 82 -11.07 -1.87 6.19
N SER A 83 -10.62 -1.39 5.01
CA SER A 83 -9.47 -1.96 4.29
C SER A 83 -8.21 -1.80 5.07
N ILE A 84 -7.22 -2.57 4.63
CA ILE A 84 -5.88 -2.55 5.18
C ILE A 84 -5.36 -1.11 5.22
N GLY A 85 -5.54 -0.36 4.13
CA GLY A 85 -5.16 1.05 4.03
C GLY A 85 -6.27 2.04 4.42
N ASP A 86 -7.47 1.58 4.77
CA ASP A 86 -8.57 2.51 5.03
C ASP A 86 -8.49 3.12 6.42
N VAL A 87 -8.83 4.39 6.47
CA VAL A 87 -8.88 5.24 7.63
C VAL A 87 -10.32 5.65 7.86
N ASP A 88 -10.80 5.46 9.08
CA ASP A 88 -12.10 5.98 9.52
C ASP A 88 -12.00 7.51 9.66
N MET A 89 -12.75 8.21 8.81
CA MET A 89 -12.80 9.67 8.72
C MET A 89 -14.16 10.22 9.15
N THR A 90 -14.93 9.44 9.93
CA THR A 90 -16.25 9.86 10.45
C THR A 90 -16.17 10.98 11.48
N THR A 91 -14.99 11.21 12.07
CA THR A 91 -14.79 12.30 13.02
C THR A 91 -14.63 13.63 12.28
N VAL A 92 -15.61 14.51 12.44
CA VAL A 92 -15.64 15.84 11.80
C VAL A 92 -15.31 16.92 12.82
N LEU A 93 -14.35 17.78 12.49
CA LEU A 93 -13.91 18.92 13.29
C LEU A 93 -13.95 20.20 12.45
N LYS A 94 -14.19 21.33 13.12
CA LYS A 94 -14.10 22.64 12.48
C LYS A 94 -12.77 23.31 12.82
N ALA A 95 -12.10 23.84 11.82
CA ALA A 95 -10.90 24.63 12.03
C ALA A 95 -11.24 25.97 12.71
N LYS A 96 -10.31 26.44 13.56
CA LYS A 96 -10.31 27.78 14.13
C LYS A 96 -8.91 28.35 13.97
N ASP A 97 -8.79 29.48 13.30
CA ASP A 97 -7.52 30.18 13.05
C ASP A 97 -6.44 29.27 12.41
N GLY A 98 -6.85 28.46 11.42
CA GLY A 98 -5.94 27.51 10.73
C GLY A 98 -5.49 26.33 11.58
N LYS A 99 -6.14 26.06 12.72
CA LYS A 99 -5.80 24.97 13.63
C LYS A 99 -6.98 24.04 13.89
N LEU A 100 -6.67 22.76 14.06
CA LEU A 100 -7.63 21.72 14.48
C LEU A 100 -7.28 21.22 15.87
N LYS A 101 -8.23 21.34 16.80
CA LYS A 101 -8.08 20.81 18.15
C LYS A 101 -8.53 19.35 18.18
N ILE A 102 -7.57 18.42 18.19
CA ILE A 102 -7.84 16.98 18.22
C ILE A 102 -8.07 16.49 19.64
N SER A 103 -7.24 16.95 20.59
CA SER A 103 -7.34 16.59 21.99
C SER A 103 -7.02 17.80 22.88
N PRO A 104 -7.20 17.72 24.21
CA PRO A 104 -6.77 18.78 25.12
C PRO A 104 -5.27 19.09 25.04
N LYS A 105 -4.44 18.12 24.62
CA LYS A 105 -2.97 18.25 24.53
C LYS A 105 -2.43 18.35 23.09
N THR A 106 -3.28 18.09 22.09
CA THR A 106 -2.87 17.97 20.69
C THR A 106 -3.68 18.92 19.82
N THR A 107 -2.98 19.79 19.10
CA THR A 107 -3.56 20.71 18.12
C THR A 107 -2.75 20.58 16.85
N TRP A 108 -3.42 20.33 15.73
CA TRP A 108 -2.78 20.27 14.43
C TRP A 108 -2.83 21.62 13.73
N THR A 109 -1.76 21.95 13.03
CA THR A 109 -1.68 23.15 12.18
C THR A 109 -2.02 22.76 10.76
N LEU A 110 -2.95 23.46 10.14
CA LEU A 110 -3.36 23.21 8.76
C LEU A 110 -2.55 24.05 7.78
N ASN A 111 -2.44 23.56 6.55
CA ASN A 111 -1.91 24.34 5.44
C ASN A 111 -2.83 25.55 5.18
N PRO A 112 -2.30 26.80 5.16
CA PRO A 112 -3.08 27.99 4.85
C PRO A 112 -3.75 27.98 3.47
N ASP A 113 -3.21 27.21 2.52
CA ASP A 113 -3.73 27.13 1.15
C ASP A 113 -4.96 26.19 1.03
N TRP A 114 -5.30 25.46 2.09
CA TRP A 114 -6.42 24.52 2.08
C TRP A 114 -7.77 25.22 2.27
N ASN A 115 -8.57 25.23 1.21
CA ASN A 115 -9.89 25.85 1.20
C ASN A 115 -10.99 24.82 1.45
N ALA A 116 -11.26 24.48 2.70
CA ALA A 116 -12.34 23.54 3.05
C ALA A 116 -13.72 24.22 3.09
N VAL A 117 -14.72 23.58 2.51
CA VAL A 117 -16.11 24.04 2.61
C VAL A 117 -16.55 24.06 4.07
N ASN A 118 -17.02 25.23 4.54
CA ASN A 118 -17.46 25.48 5.92
C ASN A 118 -16.39 25.25 7.00
N ASP A 119 -15.11 25.34 6.64
CA ASP A 119 -13.96 25.05 7.53
C ASP A 119 -14.06 23.66 8.17
N SER A 120 -14.69 22.71 7.47
CA SER A 120 -15.00 21.37 7.95
C SER A 120 -13.93 20.40 7.49
N PHE A 121 -13.23 19.80 8.45
CA PHE A 121 -12.19 18.82 8.23
C PHE A 121 -12.57 17.51 8.91
N ARG A 122 -12.21 16.41 8.26
CA ARG A 122 -12.32 15.07 8.78
C ARG A 122 -10.95 14.61 9.22
N VAL A 123 -10.89 13.90 10.34
CA VAL A 123 -9.64 13.44 10.91
C VAL A 123 -9.70 11.95 11.22
N GLY A 124 -8.55 11.29 11.07
CA GLY A 124 -8.37 9.88 11.37
C GLY A 124 -6.89 9.56 11.52
N TYR A 125 -6.58 8.31 11.86
CA TYR A 125 -5.19 7.86 11.97
C TYR A 125 -5.06 6.41 11.51
N LYS A 126 -3.85 6.02 11.11
CA LYS A 126 -3.55 4.65 10.68
C LYS A 126 -2.15 4.23 11.05
N ARG A 127 -1.95 2.96 11.42
CA ARG A 127 -0.62 2.42 11.71
C ARG A 127 0.03 1.93 10.42
N GLY A 128 1.28 2.33 10.16
CA GLY A 128 2.02 1.97 8.94
C GLY A 128 2.12 0.46 8.73
N TYR A 129 2.53 -0.27 9.76
CA TYR A 129 2.73 -1.73 9.68
C TYR A 129 1.44 -2.52 9.44
N GLU A 130 0.25 -1.93 9.55
CA GLU A 130 -1.00 -2.59 9.16
C GLU A 130 -1.11 -2.75 7.65
N PHE A 131 -0.58 -1.80 6.87
CA PHE A 131 -0.72 -1.76 5.41
C PHE A 131 0.57 -1.92 4.62
N TYR A 132 1.72 -1.92 5.29
CA TYR A 132 3.01 -2.16 4.65
C TYR A 132 3.13 -3.59 4.13
N PRO A 133 3.88 -3.81 3.04
CA PRO A 133 4.36 -5.14 2.66
C PRO A 133 5.11 -5.80 3.83
N GLN A 134 4.86 -7.09 4.09
CA GLN A 134 5.53 -7.81 5.17
C GLN A 134 7.08 -7.81 5.07
N PRO A 135 7.69 -7.95 3.88
CA PRO A 135 9.14 -7.83 3.75
C PRO A 135 9.68 -6.46 4.17
N LEU A 136 8.90 -5.39 3.92
CA LEU A 136 9.25 -4.04 4.35
C LEU A 136 9.19 -3.92 5.87
N VAL A 137 8.12 -4.42 6.50
CA VAL A 137 7.99 -4.43 7.97
C VAL A 137 9.16 -5.18 8.61
N ALA A 138 9.52 -6.35 8.09
CA ALA A 138 10.65 -7.13 8.60
C ALA A 138 11.97 -6.33 8.52
N ARG A 139 12.23 -5.69 7.38
CA ARG A 139 13.42 -4.84 7.16
C ARG A 139 13.48 -3.68 8.16
N LEU A 140 12.38 -2.96 8.36
CA LEU A 140 12.32 -1.81 9.26
C LEU A 140 12.51 -2.24 10.72
N LYS A 141 11.82 -3.30 11.15
CA LYS A 141 11.99 -3.85 12.51
C LYS A 141 13.43 -4.27 12.80
N GLU A 142 14.11 -4.89 11.83
CA GLU A 142 15.51 -5.25 11.97
C GLU A 142 16.42 -4.02 12.07
N ALA A 143 16.21 -3.01 11.21
CA ALA A 143 16.96 -1.76 11.23
C ALA A 143 16.79 -1.00 12.56
N HIS A 144 15.55 -0.80 13.01
CA HIS A 144 15.25 -0.14 14.27
C HIS A 144 15.79 -0.91 15.48
N LYS A 145 15.72 -2.25 15.47
CA LYS A 145 16.30 -3.07 16.53
C LYS A 145 17.82 -2.91 16.58
N ALA A 146 18.50 -2.87 15.43
CA ALA A 146 19.93 -2.65 15.36
C ALA A 146 20.33 -1.26 15.91
N GLU A 147 19.56 -0.22 15.59
CA GLU A 147 19.76 1.12 16.11
C GLU A 147 19.49 1.20 17.62
N TRP A 148 18.42 0.57 18.10
CA TRP A 148 18.11 0.45 19.53
C TRP A 148 19.25 -0.22 20.29
N VAL A 149 19.74 -1.37 19.82
CA VAL A 149 20.89 -2.08 20.39
C VAL A 149 22.12 -1.18 20.45
N LYS A 150 22.38 -0.41 19.38
CA LYS A 150 23.50 0.54 19.32
C LYS A 150 23.34 1.66 20.35
N SER A 151 22.13 2.18 20.53
CA SER A 151 21.82 3.24 21.51
C SER A 151 21.94 2.75 22.97
N GLN A 152 21.56 1.50 23.26
CA GLN A 152 21.59 0.94 24.61
C GLN A 152 22.98 0.46 25.04
N ARG A 153 23.84 0.07 24.08
CA ARG A 153 25.17 -0.50 24.36
C ARG A 153 26.07 0.40 25.23
N PRO A 154 26.16 1.73 25.03
CA PRO A 154 26.90 2.61 25.93
C PRO A 154 26.39 2.57 27.38
N PHE A 155 25.08 2.56 27.59
CA PHE A 155 24.46 2.53 28.92
C PHE A 155 24.68 1.19 29.61
N ILE A 156 24.57 0.07 28.88
CA ILE A 156 24.89 -1.26 29.38
C ILE A 156 26.36 -1.32 29.81
N ASN A 157 27.28 -0.91 28.94
CA ASN A 157 28.71 -0.90 29.24
C ASN A 157 29.06 0.01 30.42
N ALA A 158 28.43 1.19 30.53
CA ALA A 158 28.63 2.10 31.65
C ALA A 158 28.14 1.51 32.98
N THR A 159 26.96 0.90 32.98
CA THR A 159 26.38 0.25 34.17
C THR A 159 27.21 -0.97 34.59
N GLN A 160 27.68 -1.78 33.64
CA GLN A 160 28.58 -2.91 33.90
C GLN A 160 29.92 -2.44 34.50
N ARG A 161 30.49 -1.35 33.99
CA ARG A 161 31.71 -0.75 34.55
C ARG A 161 31.49 -0.26 35.97
N ALA A 162 30.40 0.46 36.22
CA ALA A 162 30.04 0.95 37.55
C ALA A 162 29.85 -0.20 38.55
N LEU A 163 29.19 -1.29 38.14
CA LEU A 163 29.02 -2.49 38.96
C LEU A 163 30.37 -3.17 39.27
N ALA A 164 31.25 -3.27 38.29
CA ALA A 164 32.58 -3.84 38.48
C ALA A 164 33.47 -2.98 39.39
N GLU A 165 33.39 -1.66 39.26
CA GLU A 165 34.10 -0.70 40.12
C GLU A 165 33.57 -0.76 41.56
N TRP A 166 32.26 -0.75 41.75
CA TRP A 166 31.61 -0.93 43.05
C TRP A 166 32.07 -2.24 43.72
N THR A 167 32.11 -3.34 42.96
CA THR A 167 32.55 -4.65 43.46
C THR A 167 34.03 -4.66 43.86
N ARG A 168 34.86 -3.81 43.25
CA ARG A 168 36.29 -3.69 43.57
C ARG A 168 36.54 -2.83 44.81
N SER A 169 35.72 -1.80 45.03
CA SER A 169 35.92 -0.82 46.11
C SER A 169 35.30 -1.23 47.46
N HIS A 170 34.40 -2.21 47.49
CA HIS A 170 33.70 -2.63 48.71
C HIS A 170 34.13 -4.03 49.16
N ASP A 171 34.54 -4.16 50.43
CA ASP A 171 34.81 -5.46 51.07
C ASP A 171 33.50 -6.10 51.55
N PRO A 172 33.16 -7.33 51.11
CA PRO A 172 31.97 -8.07 51.53
C PRO A 172 31.75 -8.17 53.05
N LYS A 173 32.81 -8.05 53.86
CA LYS A 173 32.73 -8.16 55.32
C LYS A 173 32.33 -6.87 56.04
N THR A 174 32.30 -5.73 55.35
CA THR A 174 32.09 -4.39 55.94
C THR A 174 30.90 -3.62 55.35
N LEU A 175 30.07 -4.28 54.54
CA LEU A 175 28.94 -3.65 53.84
C LEU A 175 27.88 -3.10 54.80
N CYS A 176 27.46 -1.85 54.58
CA CYS A 176 26.25 -1.30 55.21
C CYS A 176 25.02 -1.55 54.32
N LEU A 177 23.81 -1.32 54.88
CA LEU A 177 22.55 -1.52 54.14
C LEU A 177 22.48 -0.63 52.89
N ALA A 178 22.97 0.61 52.96
CA ALA A 178 22.99 1.54 51.83
C ALA A 178 23.90 1.05 50.68
N ASP A 179 25.02 0.37 51.00
CA ASP A 179 25.92 -0.20 50.00
C ASP A 179 25.25 -1.37 49.27
N ILE A 180 24.50 -2.19 50.01
CA ILE A 180 23.72 -3.31 49.45
C ILE A 180 22.64 -2.78 48.50
N ASP A 181 21.91 -1.73 48.91
CA ASP A 181 20.88 -1.10 48.09
C ASP A 181 21.45 -0.47 46.82
N ALA A 182 22.60 0.19 46.92
CA ALA A 182 23.30 0.76 45.75
C ALA A 182 23.74 -0.32 44.75
N ARG A 183 24.25 -1.46 45.23
CA ARG A 183 24.57 -2.60 44.36
C ARG A 183 23.32 -3.19 43.69
N ASN A 184 22.24 -3.32 44.45
CA ASN A 184 20.97 -3.84 43.95
C ASN A 184 20.36 -2.91 42.88
N GLU A 185 20.50 -1.59 43.02
CA GLU A 185 20.11 -0.63 41.98
C GLU A 185 20.90 -0.86 40.69
N LEU A 186 22.22 -1.01 40.76
CA LEU A 186 23.06 -1.24 39.57
C LEU A 186 22.71 -2.56 38.87
N LEU A 187 22.45 -3.62 39.66
CA LEU A 187 22.00 -4.91 39.13
C LEU A 187 20.60 -4.81 38.48
N ALA A 188 19.66 -4.13 39.13
CA ALA A 188 18.32 -3.91 38.60
C ALA A 188 18.36 -3.07 37.32
N ARG A 189 19.18 -2.01 37.29
CA ARG A 189 19.37 -1.16 36.11
C ARG A 189 19.97 -1.94 34.95
N LEU A 190 20.99 -2.77 35.20
CA LEU A 190 21.57 -3.63 34.17
C LEU A 190 20.52 -4.63 33.64
N ALA A 191 19.75 -5.25 34.53
CA ALA A 191 18.70 -6.18 34.14
C ALA A 191 17.63 -5.52 33.25
N VAL A 192 17.17 -4.32 33.59
CA VAL A 192 16.21 -3.55 32.77
C VAL A 192 16.79 -3.18 31.42
N LEU A 193 18.06 -2.75 31.37
CA LEU A 193 18.72 -2.40 30.10
C LEU A 193 18.88 -3.63 29.19
N GLU A 194 19.33 -4.75 29.73
CA GLU A 194 19.46 -6.01 28.97
C GLU A 194 18.11 -6.57 28.55
N ASP A 195 17.09 -6.49 29.40
CA ASP A 195 15.74 -6.91 29.08
C ASP A 195 15.15 -6.05 27.96
N SER A 196 15.32 -4.72 28.02
CA SER A 196 14.80 -3.81 26.99
C SER A 196 15.36 -4.07 25.59
N VAL A 197 16.54 -4.69 25.48
CA VAL A 197 17.10 -5.13 24.19
C VAL A 197 16.49 -6.46 23.73
N LYS A 198 16.21 -7.37 24.67
CA LYS A 198 15.61 -8.69 24.37
C LYS A 198 14.15 -8.57 24.00
N THR A 199 13.40 -7.75 24.71
CA THR A 199 11.96 -7.54 24.57
C THR A 199 11.61 -6.35 23.67
N PHE A 200 12.59 -5.78 22.97
CA PHE A 200 12.36 -4.71 22.00
C PHE A 200 11.30 -5.11 20.99
N ASP A 201 10.21 -4.38 20.98
CA ASP A 201 9.15 -4.47 19.99
C ASP A 201 8.98 -3.11 19.33
N ASP A 202 8.77 -3.15 18.03
CA ASP A 202 8.55 -1.98 17.21
C ASP A 202 7.12 -2.04 16.65
N PRO A 203 6.19 -1.24 17.20
CA PRO A 203 4.81 -1.18 16.73
C PRO A 203 4.67 -0.43 15.40
N GLY A 204 5.73 0.22 14.92
CA GLY A 204 5.75 0.99 13.69
C GLY A 204 5.19 2.42 13.83
N PRO A 205 5.28 3.21 12.75
CA PRO A 205 4.80 4.58 12.73
C PRO A 205 3.27 4.66 12.74
N VAL A 206 2.74 5.75 13.30
CA VAL A 206 1.32 6.12 13.19
C VAL A 206 1.22 7.37 12.34
N TYR A 207 0.34 7.32 11.34
CA TYR A 207 0.08 8.37 10.38
C TYR A 207 -1.24 9.06 10.72
N ASP A 208 -1.17 10.36 10.96
CA ASP A 208 -2.35 11.21 11.14
C ASP A 208 -2.88 11.65 9.77
N CYS A 209 -4.18 11.57 9.57
CA CYS A 209 -4.83 11.84 8.29
C CYS A 209 -5.85 12.97 8.43
N VAL A 210 -5.87 13.87 7.45
CA VAL A 210 -6.87 14.93 7.33
C VAL A 210 -7.51 14.83 5.95
N ALA A 211 -8.83 14.90 5.88
CA ALA A 211 -9.57 15.00 4.63
C ALA A 211 -10.59 16.14 4.67
N PHE A 212 -10.80 16.80 3.55
CA PHE A 212 -11.76 17.90 3.42
C PHE A 212 -12.28 18.00 2.00
N PHE A 213 -13.43 18.64 1.83
CA PHE A 213 -13.99 18.92 0.51
C PHE A 213 -13.65 20.35 0.11
N ASP A 214 -12.99 20.55 -1.04
CA ASP A 214 -12.53 21.85 -1.50
C ASP A 214 -13.58 22.65 -2.30
N GLY A 215 -14.78 22.09 -2.44
CA GLY A 215 -15.87 22.63 -3.26
C GLY A 215 -16.02 21.91 -4.61
N SER A 216 -14.96 21.25 -5.09
CA SER A 216 -14.98 20.45 -6.32
C SER A 216 -14.68 18.98 -6.04
N TYR A 217 -13.63 18.70 -5.28
CA TYR A 217 -13.15 17.35 -4.99
C TYR A 217 -12.86 17.16 -3.49
N TRP A 218 -12.90 15.90 -3.07
CA TRP A 218 -12.32 15.52 -1.79
C TRP A 218 -10.80 15.55 -1.90
N ARG A 219 -10.17 16.16 -0.91
CA ARG A 219 -8.73 16.28 -0.74
C ARG A 219 -8.34 15.61 0.56
N ALA A 220 -7.19 14.95 0.58
CA ALA A 220 -6.67 14.31 1.77
C ALA A 220 -5.15 14.44 1.87
N ALA A 221 -4.65 14.52 3.09
CA ALA A 221 -3.23 14.58 3.41
C ALA A 221 -2.91 13.60 4.55
N VAL A 222 -1.71 13.03 4.49
CA VAL A 222 -1.18 12.11 5.49
C VAL A 222 0.07 12.74 6.10
N ASP A 223 0.10 12.94 7.41
CA ASP A 223 1.28 13.43 8.12
C ASP A 223 2.27 12.28 8.33
N ALA A 224 3.31 12.27 7.50
CA ALA A 224 4.37 11.28 7.61
C ALA A 224 5.46 11.64 8.62
N THR A 225 5.43 12.86 9.17
CA THR A 225 6.41 13.34 10.16
C THR A 225 6.01 13.00 11.59
N GLY A 226 4.73 12.73 11.85
CA GLY A 226 4.18 12.46 13.18
C GLY A 226 4.20 13.68 14.11
N THR A 227 4.31 14.89 13.54
CA THR A 227 4.37 16.14 14.31
C THR A 227 3.00 16.79 14.48
N GLY A 228 2.02 16.41 13.66
CA GLY A 228 0.72 17.06 13.56
C GLY A 228 0.78 18.43 12.85
N ASP A 229 1.87 18.73 12.15
CA ASP A 229 2.02 19.94 11.35
C ASP A 229 1.79 19.65 9.87
N PHE A 230 0.62 20.06 9.37
CA PHE A 230 0.26 19.95 7.95
C PHE A 230 0.57 21.23 7.17
N SER A 231 1.26 22.21 7.75
CA SER A 231 1.49 23.51 7.09
C SER A 231 2.14 23.41 5.70
N THR A 232 2.99 22.40 5.50
CA THR A 232 3.68 22.12 4.23
C THR A 232 3.14 20.88 3.51
N ALA A 233 2.14 20.21 4.08
CA ALA A 233 1.59 18.99 3.52
C ALA A 233 0.82 19.29 2.23
N ASN A 234 1.08 18.49 1.20
CA ASN A 234 0.29 18.52 -0.03
C ASN A 234 -0.99 17.69 0.16
N ALA A 235 -2.14 18.27 -0.16
CA ALA A 235 -3.42 17.56 -0.10
C ALA A 235 -3.79 16.99 -1.48
N MET A 236 -3.76 15.66 -1.59
CA MET A 236 -4.00 14.94 -2.83
C MET A 236 -5.50 14.68 -3.01
N ALA A 237 -5.97 14.74 -4.26
CA ALA A 237 -7.32 14.27 -4.59
C ALA A 237 -7.34 12.74 -4.78
N ASN A 238 -8.51 12.17 -5.06
CA ASN A 238 -8.62 10.80 -5.54
C ASN A 238 -7.68 10.59 -6.73
N PHE A 239 -6.96 9.46 -6.75
CA PHE A 239 -5.92 9.23 -7.75
C PHE A 239 -6.48 9.30 -9.18
N CYS A 240 -7.69 8.79 -9.43
CA CYS A 240 -8.34 8.89 -10.74
C CYS A 240 -8.58 10.32 -11.26
N VAL A 241 -8.58 11.32 -10.37
CA VAL A 241 -8.79 12.73 -10.73
C VAL A 241 -7.47 13.43 -11.02
N ALA A 242 -6.47 13.24 -10.16
CA ALA A 242 -5.24 14.05 -10.18
C ALA A 242 -3.96 13.26 -10.52
N GLN A 243 -3.99 11.93 -10.45
CA GLN A 243 -2.83 11.03 -10.60
C GLN A 243 -1.65 11.39 -9.68
N GLU A 244 -1.97 11.95 -8.50
CA GLU A 244 -1.00 12.35 -7.49
C GLU A 244 -0.66 11.17 -6.58
N PHE A 245 0.62 10.99 -6.30
CA PHE A 245 1.12 10.05 -5.31
C PHE A 245 2.22 10.70 -4.50
N ALA A 246 2.49 10.16 -3.32
CA ALA A 246 3.54 10.62 -2.43
C ALA A 246 4.31 9.42 -1.86
N LYS A 247 5.47 9.70 -1.26
CA LYS A 247 6.28 8.70 -0.54
C LYS A 247 6.07 8.87 0.95
N LEU A 248 5.87 7.77 1.68
CA LEU A 248 5.65 7.81 3.13
C LEU A 248 6.90 8.26 3.87
N SER A 249 8.06 7.67 3.59
CA SER A 249 9.32 8.14 4.18
C SER A 249 10.50 7.72 3.34
N ASP A 250 11.63 8.39 3.54
CA ASP A 250 12.89 7.99 2.92
C ASP A 250 13.38 6.61 3.41
N GLU A 251 12.99 6.21 4.62
CA GLU A 251 13.37 4.89 5.13
C GLU A 251 12.49 3.77 4.55
N SER A 252 11.19 4.02 4.39
CA SER A 252 10.26 3.04 3.84
C SER A 252 10.42 2.86 2.34
N GLN A 253 10.71 3.96 1.61
CA GLN A 253 10.68 4.03 0.14
C GLN A 253 9.35 3.49 -0.43
N LEU A 254 8.26 3.64 0.33
CA LEU A 254 6.94 3.17 -0.07
C LEU A 254 6.12 4.35 -0.60
N ASN A 255 5.75 4.27 -1.87
CA ASN A 255 4.83 5.23 -2.48
C ASN A 255 3.38 4.84 -2.14
N TYR A 256 2.54 5.85 -2.05
CA TYR A 256 1.12 5.70 -1.81
C TYR A 256 0.31 6.72 -2.60
N ALA A 257 -0.92 6.34 -2.87
CA ALA A 257 -1.97 7.19 -3.42
C ALA A 257 -3.15 7.23 -2.44
N LEU A 258 -4.05 8.20 -2.63
CA LEU A 258 -5.22 8.35 -1.80
C LEU A 258 -6.50 8.26 -2.63
N ASN A 259 -7.51 7.61 -2.07
CA ASN A 259 -8.88 7.65 -2.56
C ASN A 259 -9.85 7.92 -1.41
N VAL A 260 -10.79 8.80 -1.63
CA VAL A 260 -11.84 9.15 -0.67
C VAL A 260 -13.16 8.58 -1.15
N TYR A 261 -13.81 7.79 -0.28
CA TYR A 261 -15.08 7.14 -0.52
C TYR A 261 -16.15 7.62 0.47
N ASP A 262 -17.39 7.20 0.25
CA ASP A 262 -18.52 7.41 1.16
C ASP A 262 -18.67 8.88 1.64
N ASN A 263 -18.57 9.83 0.70
CA ASN A 263 -18.65 11.27 0.98
C ASN A 263 -17.69 11.73 2.08
N GLY A 264 -16.47 11.19 2.06
CA GLY A 264 -15.42 11.57 2.99
C GLY A 264 -15.35 10.70 4.24
N ASP A 265 -16.28 9.77 4.47
CA ASP A 265 -16.25 8.92 5.68
C ASP A 265 -15.09 7.91 5.67
N VAL A 266 -14.54 7.62 4.49
CA VAL A 266 -13.47 6.63 4.29
C VAL A 266 -12.36 7.24 3.45
N LEU A 267 -11.14 7.21 3.99
CA LEU A 267 -9.92 7.51 3.24
C LEU A 267 -9.13 6.22 3.04
N SER A 268 -8.92 5.83 1.79
CA SER A 268 -8.12 4.66 1.38
C SER A 268 -6.71 5.09 1.03
N ILE A 269 -5.74 4.66 1.85
CA ILE A 269 -4.31 4.75 1.54
C ILE A 269 -3.93 3.53 0.69
N VAL A 270 -3.68 3.75 -0.60
CA VAL A 270 -3.36 2.68 -1.55
C VAL A 270 -1.86 2.63 -1.76
N CYS A 271 -1.23 1.54 -1.35
CA CYS A 271 0.14 1.17 -1.70
C CYS A 271 0.18 -0.28 -2.16
N ASP A 272 1.24 -0.64 -2.88
CA ASP A 272 1.48 -2.04 -3.26
C ASP A 272 1.73 -2.90 -2.00
N ALA A 273 1.31 -4.16 -2.06
CA ALA A 273 1.59 -5.19 -1.07
C ALA A 273 2.89 -5.95 -1.38
N GLY A 274 3.56 -5.61 -2.50
CA GLY A 274 4.78 -6.24 -2.98
C GLY A 274 5.05 -5.90 -4.45
N SER A 275 6.27 -6.20 -4.89
CA SER A 275 6.78 -5.83 -6.22
C SER A 275 6.15 -6.57 -7.40
N HIS A 276 5.36 -7.61 -7.15
CA HIS A 276 4.81 -8.49 -8.19
C HIS A 276 3.91 -7.73 -9.17
N GLY A 277 2.92 -6.98 -8.67
CA GLY A 277 2.00 -6.22 -9.53
C GLY A 277 2.70 -5.14 -10.36
N THR A 278 3.68 -4.44 -9.80
CA THR A 278 4.50 -3.46 -10.53
C THR A 278 5.30 -4.12 -11.66
N HIS A 279 5.88 -5.30 -11.41
CA HIS A 279 6.61 -6.05 -12.43
C HIS A 279 5.69 -6.53 -13.56
N VAL A 280 4.50 -7.05 -13.21
CA VAL A 280 3.45 -7.45 -14.17
C VAL A 280 3.01 -6.26 -15.03
N ALA A 281 2.71 -5.11 -14.41
CA ALA A 281 2.37 -3.87 -15.10
C ALA A 281 3.47 -3.42 -16.07
N GLY A 282 4.74 -3.60 -15.66
CA GLY A 282 5.89 -3.29 -16.50
C GLY A 282 5.96 -4.14 -17.77
N ILE A 283 5.78 -5.47 -17.63
CA ILE A 283 5.71 -6.40 -18.77
C ILE A 283 4.58 -5.99 -19.73
N VAL A 284 3.42 -5.61 -19.20
CA VAL A 284 2.26 -5.24 -20.01
C VAL A 284 2.49 -3.94 -20.77
N ALA A 285 2.86 -2.85 -20.10
CA ALA A 285 2.80 -1.52 -20.72
C ALA A 285 3.85 -0.50 -20.25
N ALA A 286 4.99 -0.91 -19.67
CA ALA A 286 6.06 0.04 -19.38
C ALA A 286 6.49 0.81 -20.64
N TYR A 287 6.80 2.09 -20.47
CA TYR A 287 7.31 2.95 -21.53
C TYR A 287 8.52 3.75 -21.05
N HIS A 288 9.66 3.47 -21.67
CA HIS A 288 10.95 4.12 -21.49
C HIS A 288 11.37 4.76 -22.81
N ALA A 289 11.24 6.09 -22.91
CA ALA A 289 11.57 6.82 -24.14
C ALA A 289 13.05 6.67 -24.53
N GLU A 290 13.94 6.76 -23.54
CA GLU A 290 15.40 6.68 -23.73
C GLU A 290 15.92 5.23 -23.81
N ASP A 291 15.11 4.25 -23.42
CA ASP A 291 15.48 2.83 -23.43
C ASP A 291 14.34 1.91 -23.90
N PRO A 292 14.00 1.93 -25.21
CA PRO A 292 12.88 1.16 -25.74
C PRO A 292 13.01 -0.36 -25.59
N VAL A 293 14.21 -0.88 -25.31
CA VAL A 293 14.46 -2.30 -25.06
C VAL A 293 13.67 -2.76 -23.84
N ASN A 294 13.56 -1.90 -22.83
CA ASN A 294 12.82 -2.14 -21.58
C ASN A 294 11.32 -1.79 -21.64
N ASN A 295 10.79 -1.39 -22.82
CA ASN A 295 9.34 -1.24 -22.97
C ASN A 295 8.59 -2.55 -22.75
N GLY A 296 7.39 -2.46 -22.20
CA GLY A 296 6.42 -3.55 -22.16
C GLY A 296 5.92 -3.95 -23.55
N VAL A 297 5.00 -4.91 -23.59
CA VAL A 297 4.40 -5.43 -24.83
C VAL A 297 3.56 -4.35 -25.54
N ALA A 298 2.80 -3.56 -24.78
CA ALA A 298 1.88 -2.54 -25.27
C ALA A 298 2.16 -1.17 -24.59
N PRO A 299 3.26 -0.47 -24.94
CA PRO A 299 3.66 0.77 -24.27
C PRO A 299 2.66 1.92 -24.46
N GLY A 300 1.72 1.84 -25.40
CA GLY A 300 0.62 2.80 -25.58
C GLY A 300 -0.58 2.61 -24.65
N ALA A 301 -0.71 1.44 -24.01
CA ALA A 301 -1.86 1.12 -23.16
C ALA A 301 -1.83 1.89 -21.83
N GLN A 302 -3.00 2.15 -21.27
CA GLN A 302 -3.16 2.71 -19.92
C GLN A 302 -3.52 1.59 -18.92
N ILE A 303 -3.24 1.82 -17.64
CA ILE A 303 -3.37 0.82 -16.58
C ILE A 303 -4.35 1.31 -15.51
N VAL A 304 -5.23 0.41 -15.07
CA VAL A 304 -5.92 0.50 -13.78
C VAL A 304 -5.29 -0.52 -12.85
N SER A 305 -4.64 -0.05 -11.78
CA SER A 305 -4.11 -0.96 -10.75
C SER A 305 -5.23 -1.40 -9.84
N VAL A 306 -5.44 -2.71 -9.74
CA VAL A 306 -6.45 -3.30 -8.86
C VAL A 306 -5.73 -4.24 -7.90
N LYS A 307 -5.49 -3.74 -6.69
CA LYS A 307 -4.91 -4.54 -5.63
C LYS A 307 -5.97 -5.49 -5.07
N ILE A 308 -5.83 -6.77 -5.40
CA ILE A 308 -6.69 -7.86 -4.87
C ILE A 308 -5.99 -8.67 -3.78
N GLY A 309 -4.65 -8.57 -3.68
CA GLY A 309 -3.84 -9.24 -2.67
C GLY A 309 -3.92 -8.56 -1.30
N ASP A 310 -4.42 -9.29 -0.31
CA ASP A 310 -4.60 -8.78 1.06
C ASP A 310 -3.32 -8.98 1.90
N SER A 311 -2.61 -7.90 2.23
CA SER A 311 -1.38 -7.91 3.03
C SER A 311 -1.52 -8.60 4.39
N ARG A 312 -2.73 -8.66 4.98
CA ARG A 312 -2.98 -9.35 6.26
C ARG A 312 -3.01 -10.86 6.10
N LEU A 313 -3.28 -11.32 4.88
CA LEU A 313 -3.31 -12.73 4.49
C LEU A 313 -2.07 -13.12 3.67
N GLY A 314 -0.96 -12.36 3.78
CA GLY A 314 0.26 -12.64 3.04
C GLY A 314 0.20 -12.28 1.55
N ALA A 315 -0.64 -11.30 1.20
CA ALA A 315 -0.91 -10.84 -0.17
C ALA A 315 -1.67 -11.84 -1.06
N THR A 316 -2.38 -12.81 -0.46
CA THR A 316 -3.32 -13.70 -1.18
C THR A 316 -4.57 -12.96 -1.62
N GLU A 317 -5.15 -13.36 -2.75
CA GLU A 317 -6.40 -12.81 -3.25
C GLU A 317 -7.61 -13.24 -2.41
N THR A 318 -8.64 -12.39 -2.40
CA THR A 318 -9.93 -12.74 -1.80
C THR A 318 -11.03 -12.71 -2.86
N GLY A 319 -12.06 -13.55 -2.69
CA GLY A 319 -13.22 -13.51 -3.59
C GLY A 319 -13.90 -12.14 -3.63
N VAL A 320 -13.89 -11.41 -2.51
CA VAL A 320 -14.38 -10.02 -2.43
C VAL A 320 -13.48 -9.08 -3.24
N GLY A 321 -12.16 -9.24 -3.13
CA GLY A 321 -11.15 -8.53 -3.92
C GLY A 321 -11.40 -8.67 -5.42
N ILE A 322 -11.58 -9.90 -5.89
CA ILE A 322 -11.88 -10.16 -7.31
C ILE A 322 -13.20 -9.49 -7.71
N CYS A 323 -14.26 -9.65 -6.92
CA CYS A 323 -15.57 -9.07 -7.25
C CYS A 323 -15.53 -7.54 -7.33
N ARG A 324 -14.84 -6.87 -6.40
CA ARG A 324 -14.66 -5.41 -6.41
C ARG A 324 -13.74 -4.96 -7.55
N GLY A 325 -12.71 -5.73 -7.84
CA GLY A 325 -11.86 -5.50 -9.00
C GLY A 325 -12.66 -5.47 -10.30
N ILE A 326 -13.60 -6.41 -10.47
CA ILE A 326 -14.49 -6.45 -11.64
C ILE A 326 -15.37 -5.18 -11.69
N LEU A 327 -15.80 -4.64 -10.55
CA LEU A 327 -16.52 -3.36 -10.54
C LEU A 327 -15.64 -2.19 -11.00
N ALA A 328 -14.37 -2.15 -10.59
CA ALA A 328 -13.41 -1.17 -11.08
C ALA A 328 -13.22 -1.29 -12.60
N VAL A 329 -13.10 -2.52 -13.13
CA VAL A 329 -13.04 -2.76 -14.57
C VAL A 329 -14.22 -2.15 -15.31
N LEU A 330 -15.44 -2.37 -14.81
CA LEU A 330 -16.66 -1.83 -15.42
C LEU A 330 -16.73 -0.31 -15.34
N GLN A 331 -16.29 0.29 -14.23
CA GLN A 331 -16.28 1.74 -14.04
C GLN A 331 -15.32 2.45 -14.99
N HIS A 332 -14.12 1.90 -15.16
CA HIS A 332 -13.10 2.45 -16.05
C HIS A 332 -13.22 1.96 -17.49
N LYS A 333 -14.19 1.07 -17.77
CA LYS A 333 -14.41 0.45 -19.08
C LYS A 333 -13.14 -0.19 -19.62
N CYS A 334 -12.43 -0.97 -18.78
CA CYS A 334 -11.20 -1.62 -19.24
C CYS A 334 -11.50 -2.68 -20.30
N ASP A 335 -10.61 -2.81 -21.26
CA ASP A 335 -10.73 -3.74 -22.38
C ASP A 335 -10.13 -5.11 -22.05
N VAL A 336 -9.08 -5.11 -21.21
CA VAL A 336 -8.32 -6.30 -20.84
C VAL A 336 -8.14 -6.36 -19.33
N VAL A 337 -8.27 -7.55 -18.76
CA VAL A 337 -7.84 -7.84 -17.39
C VAL A 337 -6.66 -8.79 -17.45
N ASN A 338 -5.58 -8.48 -16.76
CA ASN A 338 -4.52 -9.43 -16.43
C ASN A 338 -4.61 -9.79 -14.95
N MET A 339 -4.83 -11.07 -14.65
CA MET A 339 -4.83 -11.60 -13.29
C MET A 339 -3.71 -12.64 -13.14
N SER A 340 -2.65 -12.26 -12.43
CA SER A 340 -1.51 -13.13 -12.12
C SER A 340 -1.62 -13.70 -10.70
N PHE A 341 -2.84 -14.07 -10.32
CA PHE A 341 -3.21 -14.72 -9.07
C PHE A 341 -4.09 -15.93 -9.36
N GLY A 342 -4.06 -16.91 -8.48
CA GLY A 342 -4.95 -18.06 -8.57
C GLY A 342 -4.70 -19.09 -7.49
N GLU A 343 -5.78 -19.78 -7.14
CA GLU A 343 -5.83 -20.81 -6.11
C GLU A 343 -6.50 -22.09 -6.63
N HIS A 344 -6.33 -23.19 -5.91
CA HIS A 344 -6.99 -24.44 -6.27
C HIS A 344 -8.50 -24.35 -6.06
N ALA A 345 -9.27 -24.83 -7.04
CA ALA A 345 -10.72 -24.92 -6.92
C ALA A 345 -11.15 -26.39 -6.75
N ALA A 346 -12.12 -26.61 -5.85
CA ALA A 346 -12.73 -27.93 -5.68
C ALA A 346 -13.69 -28.30 -6.83
N ARG A 347 -14.21 -27.30 -7.54
CA ARG A 347 -15.15 -27.47 -8.66
C ARG A 347 -14.83 -26.46 -9.76
N PRO A 348 -14.83 -26.88 -11.04
CA PRO A 348 -14.68 -25.96 -12.16
C PRO A 348 -15.94 -25.11 -12.32
N ASN A 349 -15.79 -23.90 -12.87
CA ASN A 349 -16.90 -23.02 -13.28
C ASN A 349 -17.94 -22.73 -12.19
N TYR A 350 -17.52 -22.70 -10.92
CA TYR A 350 -18.42 -22.52 -9.78
C TYR A 350 -17.98 -21.39 -8.87
N GLY A 351 -18.95 -20.63 -8.38
CA GLY A 351 -18.76 -19.60 -7.37
C GLY A 351 -18.93 -18.19 -7.92
N ARG A 352 -19.30 -17.27 -7.02
CA ARG A 352 -19.67 -15.90 -7.38
C ARG A 352 -18.58 -15.14 -8.16
N PRO A 353 -17.28 -15.21 -7.81
CA PRO A 353 -16.24 -14.55 -8.60
C PRO A 353 -16.19 -15.05 -10.05
N ILE A 354 -16.36 -16.35 -10.27
CA ILE A 354 -16.32 -16.95 -11.62
C ILE A 354 -17.52 -16.52 -12.45
N GLU A 355 -18.73 -16.50 -11.85
CA GLU A 355 -19.93 -15.97 -12.52
C GLU A 355 -19.76 -14.50 -12.95
N MET A 356 -19.10 -13.68 -12.11
CA MET A 356 -18.83 -12.28 -12.44
C MET A 356 -17.79 -12.14 -13.54
N ILE A 357 -16.75 -13.00 -13.56
CA ILE A 357 -15.77 -13.03 -14.65
C ILE A 357 -16.45 -13.44 -15.96
N GLN A 358 -17.30 -14.46 -15.95
CA GLN A 358 -18.08 -14.88 -17.11
C GLN A 358 -18.97 -13.74 -17.61
N GLU A 359 -19.70 -13.07 -16.73
CA GLU A 359 -20.53 -11.91 -17.08
C GLU A 359 -19.70 -10.77 -17.68
N LEU A 360 -18.53 -10.49 -17.13
CA LEU A 360 -17.59 -9.48 -17.63
C LEU A 360 -17.11 -9.80 -19.06
N VAL A 361 -16.78 -11.06 -19.33
CA VAL A 361 -16.33 -11.50 -20.67
C VAL A 361 -17.49 -11.53 -21.66
N GLU A 362 -18.60 -12.18 -21.31
CA GLU A 362 -19.71 -12.45 -22.24
C GLU A 362 -20.57 -11.22 -22.53
N LYS A 363 -20.86 -10.39 -21.52
CA LYS A 363 -21.76 -9.24 -21.67
C LYS A 363 -21.05 -7.93 -21.95
N HIS A 364 -19.83 -7.78 -21.43
CA HIS A 364 -19.07 -6.54 -21.56
C HIS A 364 -17.91 -6.64 -22.55
N GLY A 365 -17.63 -7.84 -23.10
CA GLY A 365 -16.64 -8.02 -24.14
C GLY A 365 -15.19 -7.79 -23.68
N VAL A 366 -14.95 -7.88 -22.38
CA VAL A 366 -13.61 -7.68 -21.79
C VAL A 366 -12.80 -8.96 -21.93
N MET A 367 -11.56 -8.85 -22.39
CA MET A 367 -10.65 -9.99 -22.46
C MET A 367 -10.03 -10.28 -21.08
N PHE A 368 -10.31 -11.44 -20.51
CA PHE A 368 -9.75 -11.83 -19.20
C PHE A 368 -8.60 -12.82 -19.39
N VAL A 369 -7.39 -12.41 -19.04
CA VAL A 369 -6.16 -13.20 -19.13
C VAL A 369 -5.73 -13.59 -17.71
N ALA A 370 -5.64 -14.89 -17.44
CA ALA A 370 -5.23 -15.42 -16.16
C ALA A 370 -4.10 -16.44 -16.29
N SER A 371 -3.18 -16.46 -15.32
CA SER A 371 -2.14 -17.49 -15.27
C SER A 371 -2.70 -18.85 -14.87
N VAL A 372 -2.18 -19.93 -15.45
CA VAL A 372 -2.58 -21.32 -15.12
C VAL A 372 -2.04 -21.83 -13.77
N GLY A 373 -1.12 -21.08 -13.14
CA GLY A 373 -0.45 -21.47 -11.90
C GLY A 373 0.93 -22.07 -12.12
N ASN A 374 1.70 -22.18 -11.03
CA ASN A 374 3.11 -22.59 -11.03
C ASN A 374 3.34 -23.96 -10.35
N ASP A 375 2.27 -24.73 -10.10
CA ASP A 375 2.31 -25.96 -9.29
C ASP A 375 2.57 -27.22 -10.13
N GLY A 376 3.17 -27.04 -11.31
CA GLY A 376 3.70 -28.15 -12.10
C GLY A 376 4.81 -28.92 -11.37
N PRO A 377 5.25 -30.07 -11.89
CA PRO A 377 4.97 -30.62 -13.22
C PRO A 377 3.84 -31.67 -13.26
N ALA A 378 3.17 -31.94 -12.14
CA ALA A 378 2.12 -32.96 -12.09
C ALA A 378 0.88 -32.54 -12.91
N LEU A 379 0.19 -33.52 -13.51
CA LEU A 379 -1.07 -33.28 -14.21
C LEU A 379 -2.16 -32.83 -13.23
N GLY A 380 -3.07 -31.96 -13.68
CA GLY A 380 -4.17 -31.46 -12.86
C GLY A 380 -3.78 -30.41 -11.82
N SER A 381 -2.64 -29.74 -12.00
CA SER A 381 -2.12 -28.67 -11.14
C SER A 381 -2.58 -27.25 -11.53
N ILE A 382 -3.49 -27.15 -12.50
CA ILE A 382 -4.01 -25.85 -12.97
C ILE A 382 -4.88 -25.22 -11.88
N LYS A 383 -4.70 -23.91 -11.68
CA LYS A 383 -5.44 -23.12 -10.69
C LYS A 383 -6.57 -22.31 -11.32
N SER A 384 -7.59 -22.05 -10.51
CA SER A 384 -8.65 -21.09 -10.82
C SER A 384 -8.10 -19.66 -10.65
N PRO A 385 -8.48 -18.69 -11.51
CA PRO A 385 -9.48 -18.79 -12.57
C PRO A 385 -8.90 -19.21 -13.94
N GLY A 386 -7.61 -19.55 -14.04
CA GLY A 386 -6.93 -19.86 -15.30
C GLY A 386 -7.30 -21.19 -15.95
N GLY A 387 -7.90 -22.15 -15.23
CA GLY A 387 -8.47 -23.36 -15.82
C GLY A 387 -9.36 -24.19 -14.92
#